data_AF-A0A133ZLJ8-F1
#
_entry.id   AF-A0A133ZLJ8-F1
#
_cell.length_a   1.000
_cell.length_b   1.000
_cell.length_c   1.000
_cell.angle_alpha   90.00
_cell.angle_beta   90.00
_cell.angle_gamma   90.00
#
_symmetry.space_group_name_H-M   'P 1'
#
loop_
_entity.id
_entity.type
_entity.pdbx_description
1 polymer ?
#
loop_
_entity_poly.entity_id
_entity_poly.type
_entity_poly.pdbx_seq_one_letter_code
_entity_poly.pdbx_strand_id
1 'polypeptide(L)'
;MDAPSDAAAAAFEYAGADAAMDYLYDFFDADLADRVRADRALVPEGMEDLLAAHSLEDYVWLWLKDTGPNSFWQFLLDGAADEDYQIEDARWALGMRLKEWAMDSPPHIAWFKEDGSELPVIA
;
A
#
# COMPACT_ATOMS: atom_id res chain seq x y z
N MET A 1 20.13 -18.19 -1.33
CA MET A 1 18.94 -17.53 -1.88
C MET A 1 19.32 -17.21 -3.31
N ASP A 2 18.70 -17.89 -4.26
CA ASP A 2 18.99 -17.65 -5.68
C ASP A 2 18.56 -16.24 -6.06
N ALA A 3 19.21 -15.66 -7.07
CA ALA A 3 18.82 -14.35 -7.58
C ALA A 3 17.37 -14.42 -8.10
N PRO A 4 16.57 -13.34 -7.94
CA PRO A 4 15.24 -13.29 -8.53
C PRO A 4 15.33 -13.46 -10.06
N SER A 5 14.28 -14.02 -10.66
CA SER A 5 14.11 -14.00 -12.11
C SER A 5 14.07 -12.56 -12.62
N ASP A 6 14.33 -12.35 -13.90
CA ASP A 6 14.22 -11.01 -14.52
C ASP A 6 12.80 -10.43 -14.33
N ALA A 7 11.76 -11.27 -14.43
CA ALA A 7 10.37 -10.87 -14.17
C ALA A 7 10.13 -10.46 -12.70
N ALA A 8 10.68 -11.19 -11.74
CA ALA A 8 10.59 -10.83 -10.32
C ALA A 8 11.35 -9.53 -10.01
N ALA A 9 12.49 -9.31 -10.68
CA ALA A 9 13.24 -8.07 -10.58
C ALA A 9 12.44 -6.88 -11.14
N ALA A 10 11.80 -7.04 -12.32
CA ALA A 10 10.93 -6.03 -12.91
C ALA A 10 9.75 -5.68 -11.99
N ALA A 11 9.05 -6.69 -11.46
CA ALA A 11 7.96 -6.48 -10.49
C ALA A 11 8.42 -5.72 -9.23
N PHE A 12 9.63 -6.00 -8.75
CA PHE A 12 10.19 -5.32 -7.57
C PHE A 12 10.61 -3.88 -7.84
N GLU A 13 11.15 -3.60 -9.02
CA GLU A 13 11.44 -2.25 -9.48
C GLU A 13 10.16 -1.43 -9.62
N TYR A 14 9.15 -1.97 -10.33
CA TYR A 14 7.85 -1.34 -10.50
C TYR A 14 7.14 -1.06 -9.17
N ALA A 15 7.24 -1.97 -8.20
CA ALA A 15 6.72 -1.77 -6.85
C ALA A 15 7.32 -0.55 -6.12
N GLY A 16 8.46 -0.04 -6.58
CA GLY A 16 9.09 1.17 -6.05
C GLY A 16 8.86 2.43 -6.90
N ALA A 17 7.97 2.39 -7.88
CA ALA A 17 7.68 3.53 -8.75
C ALA A 17 6.77 4.55 -8.04
N ASP A 18 6.99 5.83 -8.37
CA ASP A 18 6.18 6.95 -7.88
C ASP A 18 4.74 6.92 -8.41
N ALA A 19 4.50 6.27 -9.55
CA ALA A 19 3.16 6.02 -10.10
C ALA A 19 2.19 5.33 -9.11
N ALA A 20 2.71 4.63 -8.10
CA ALA A 20 1.91 4.07 -7.03
C ALA A 20 1.19 5.13 -6.17
N MET A 21 1.65 6.39 -6.20
CA MET A 21 1.03 7.51 -5.50
C MET A 21 -0.38 7.81 -5.99
N ASP A 22 -0.66 7.65 -7.29
CA ASP A 22 -2.01 7.85 -7.84
C ASP A 22 -3.01 6.87 -7.19
N TYR A 23 -2.61 5.61 -7.03
CA TYR A 23 -3.41 4.60 -6.32
C TYR A 23 -3.57 4.91 -4.84
N LEU A 24 -2.54 5.45 -4.18
CA LEU A 24 -2.62 5.86 -2.78
C LEU A 24 -3.62 7.01 -2.60
N TYR A 25 -3.63 7.99 -3.51
CA TYR A 25 -4.59 9.09 -3.48
C TYR A 25 -6.02 8.61 -3.76
N ASP A 26 -6.21 7.77 -4.78
CA ASP A 26 -7.53 7.17 -5.06
C ASP A 26 -8.02 6.33 -3.88
N PHE A 27 -7.13 5.61 -3.18
CA PHE A 27 -7.47 4.89 -1.95
C PHE A 27 -7.91 5.83 -0.83
N PHE A 28 -7.24 6.96 -0.63
CA PHE A 28 -7.64 7.96 0.37
C PHE A 28 -9.02 8.55 0.08
N ASP A 29 -9.34 8.79 -1.19
CA ASP A 29 -10.59 9.41 -1.59
C ASP A 29 -11.77 8.42 -1.59
N ALA A 30 -11.55 7.19 -2.05
CA ALA A 30 -12.63 6.24 -2.31
C ALA A 30 -12.78 5.12 -1.26
N ASP A 31 -11.68 4.63 -0.70
CA ASP A 31 -11.68 3.35 0.02
C ASP A 31 -11.37 3.49 1.52
N LEU A 32 -10.55 4.47 1.89
CA LEU A 32 -9.99 4.61 3.24
C LEU A 32 -11.07 4.70 4.32
N ALA A 33 -12.12 5.49 4.09
CA ALA A 33 -13.18 5.68 5.09
C ALA A 33 -13.92 4.36 5.38
N ASP A 34 -14.26 3.60 4.36
CA ASP A 34 -14.94 2.32 4.52
C ASP A 34 -14.01 1.26 5.11
N ARG A 35 -12.72 1.28 4.74
CA ARG A 35 -11.73 0.40 5.33
C ARG A 35 -11.55 0.65 6.83
N VAL A 36 -11.43 1.91 7.24
CA VAL A 36 -11.31 2.28 8.66
C VAL A 36 -12.59 1.93 9.43
N ARG A 37 -13.77 2.11 8.84
CA ARG A 37 -15.04 1.67 9.45
C ARG A 37 -15.11 0.14 9.58
N ALA A 38 -14.66 -0.60 8.58
CA ALA A 38 -14.63 -2.06 8.61
C ALA A 38 -13.68 -2.59 9.69
N ASP A 39 -12.47 -2.03 9.79
CA ASP A 39 -11.52 -2.41 10.84
C ASP A 39 -12.05 -2.05 12.24
N ARG A 40 -12.73 -0.89 12.39
CA ARG A 40 -13.43 -0.51 13.63
C ARG A 40 -14.51 -1.51 14.05
N ALA A 41 -15.27 -2.05 13.10
CA ALA A 41 -16.34 -3.01 13.40
C ALA A 41 -15.82 -4.36 13.92
N LEU A 42 -14.54 -4.67 13.71
CA LEU A 42 -13.89 -5.88 14.23
C LEU A 42 -13.34 -5.70 15.65
N VAL A 43 -13.34 -4.48 16.18
CA VAL A 43 -12.79 -4.20 17.50
C VAL A 43 -13.83 -4.45 18.58
N PRO A 44 -13.50 -5.27 19.61
CA PRO A 44 -14.37 -5.47 20.75
C PRO A 44 -14.66 -4.17 21.50
N GLU A 45 -15.85 -4.08 22.09
CA GLU A 45 -16.27 -2.96 22.93
C GLU A 45 -15.25 -2.70 24.06
N GLY A 46 -14.79 -1.44 24.19
CA GLY A 46 -13.78 -1.02 25.17
C GLY A 46 -12.32 -1.14 24.72
N MET A 47 -12.07 -1.50 23.46
CA MET A 47 -10.74 -1.56 22.83
C MET A 47 -10.57 -0.57 21.67
N GLU A 48 -11.49 0.38 21.53
CA GLU A 48 -11.53 1.33 20.41
C GLU A 48 -10.26 2.20 20.34
N ASP A 49 -9.66 2.52 21.49
CA ASP A 49 -8.41 3.28 21.60
C ASP A 49 -7.18 2.54 21.01
N LEU A 50 -7.27 1.22 20.76
CA LEU A 50 -6.21 0.45 20.11
C LEU A 50 -6.16 0.66 18.59
N LEU A 51 -7.22 1.23 18.00
CA LEU A 51 -7.23 1.56 16.59
C LEU A 51 -6.42 2.83 16.37
N ALA A 52 -5.12 2.64 16.21
CA ALA A 52 -4.18 3.73 16.02
C ALA A 52 -4.32 4.44 14.67
N ALA A 53 -5.19 3.98 13.75
CA ALA A 53 -5.32 4.50 12.38
C ALA A 53 -5.81 5.96 12.33
N HIS A 54 -4.89 6.86 12.60
CA HIS A 54 -5.08 8.29 12.68
C HIS A 54 -3.88 9.07 12.12
N SER A 55 -2.88 8.37 11.58
CA SER A 55 -1.69 8.95 10.95
C SER A 55 -1.55 8.54 9.49
N LEU A 56 -0.77 9.32 8.74
CA LEU A 56 -0.38 8.97 7.37
C LEU A 56 0.25 7.59 7.31
N GLU A 57 1.14 7.31 8.25
CA GLU A 57 1.86 6.05 8.36
C GLU A 57 0.88 4.87 8.48
N ASP A 58 -0.14 4.98 9.32
CA ASP A 58 -1.16 3.93 9.47
C ASP A 58 -1.96 3.72 8.19
N TYR A 59 -2.36 4.81 7.52
CA TYR A 59 -3.14 4.72 6.28
C TYR A 59 -2.33 4.11 5.14
N VAL A 60 -1.05 4.46 5.01
CA VAL A 60 -0.15 3.83 4.04
C VAL A 60 0.01 2.35 4.35
N TRP A 61 0.21 1.97 5.61
CA TRP A 61 0.29 0.56 5.99
C TRP A 61 -1.02 -0.20 5.80
N LEU A 62 -2.16 0.48 5.91
CA LEU A 62 -3.47 -0.09 5.63
C LEU A 62 -3.62 -0.34 4.13
N TRP A 63 -3.31 0.65 3.30
CA TRP A 63 -3.31 0.56 1.84
C TRP A 63 -2.42 -0.56 1.30
N LEU A 64 -1.20 -0.70 1.84
CA LEU A 64 -0.25 -1.75 1.46
C LEU A 64 -0.76 -3.18 1.75
N LYS A 65 -1.73 -3.33 2.65
CA LYS A 65 -2.34 -4.62 3.03
C LYS A 65 -3.73 -4.81 2.43
N ASP A 66 -4.28 -3.77 1.81
CA ASP A 66 -5.61 -3.80 1.25
C ASP A 66 -5.64 -4.62 -0.05
N THR A 67 -6.82 -5.07 -0.44
CA THR A 67 -7.04 -5.87 -1.66
C THR A 67 -8.15 -5.28 -2.54
N GLY A 68 -8.55 -4.03 -2.27
CA GLY A 68 -9.53 -3.29 -3.04
C GLY A 68 -8.98 -2.75 -4.36
N PRO A 69 -9.83 -2.05 -5.14
CA PRO A 69 -9.50 -1.58 -6.47
C PRO A 69 -8.41 -0.50 -6.50
N ASN A 70 -8.24 0.29 -5.45
CA ASN A 70 -7.15 1.29 -5.37
C ASN A 70 -6.00 0.81 -4.48
N SER A 71 -5.96 -0.48 -4.13
CA SER A 71 -4.89 -1.02 -3.28
C SER A 71 -3.53 -1.04 -3.99
N PHE A 72 -2.46 -1.05 -3.20
CA PHE A 72 -1.11 -1.25 -3.75
C PHE A 72 -0.97 -2.62 -4.46
N TRP A 73 -1.75 -3.62 -4.03
CA TRP A 73 -1.81 -4.89 -4.74
C TRP A 73 -2.40 -4.75 -6.14
N GLN A 74 -3.46 -3.96 -6.30
CA GLN A 74 -4.06 -3.70 -7.61
C GLN A 74 -3.10 -2.93 -8.52
N PHE A 75 -2.39 -1.93 -8.00
CA PHE A 75 -1.30 -1.25 -8.72
C PHE A 75 -0.28 -2.23 -9.30
N LEU A 76 0.18 -3.21 -8.51
CA LEU A 76 1.10 -4.23 -8.99
C LEU A 76 0.47 -5.18 -10.01
N LEU A 77 -0.82 -5.47 -9.93
CA LEU A 77 -1.47 -6.31 -10.94
C LEU A 77 -1.63 -5.58 -12.28
N ASP A 78 -1.92 -4.29 -12.25
CA ASP A 78 -2.09 -3.50 -13.48
C ASP A 78 -0.76 -3.28 -14.20
N GLY A 79 0.34 -3.11 -13.45
CA GLY A 79 1.69 -3.06 -14.02
C GLY A 79 2.18 -4.36 -14.65
N ALA A 80 1.59 -5.51 -14.29
CA ALA A 80 2.04 -6.82 -14.76
C ALA A 80 1.96 -6.96 -16.29
N ALA A 81 0.98 -6.30 -16.91
CA ALA A 81 0.81 -6.30 -18.35
C ALA A 81 1.87 -5.45 -19.08
N ASP A 82 2.30 -4.36 -18.46
CA ASP A 82 3.22 -3.38 -19.06
C ASP A 82 4.69 -3.74 -18.82
N GLU A 83 4.99 -4.31 -17.66
CA GLU A 83 6.35 -4.63 -17.19
C GLU A 83 6.73 -6.11 -17.37
N ASP A 84 5.90 -6.90 -18.06
CA ASP A 84 6.14 -8.30 -18.43
C ASP A 84 6.47 -9.23 -17.23
N TYR A 85 5.67 -9.14 -16.17
CA TYR A 85 5.75 -10.05 -15.01
C TYR A 85 4.41 -10.73 -14.71
N GLN A 86 4.42 -11.78 -13.90
CA GLN A 86 3.21 -12.54 -13.55
C GLN A 86 2.73 -12.24 -12.12
N ILE A 87 1.55 -12.75 -11.77
CA ILE A 87 0.94 -12.56 -10.44
C ILE A 87 1.86 -13.08 -9.32
N GLU A 88 2.59 -14.18 -9.56
CA GLU A 88 3.55 -14.74 -8.60
C GLU A 88 4.73 -13.78 -8.35
N ASP A 89 5.20 -13.10 -9.38
CA ASP A 89 6.28 -12.11 -9.30
C ASP A 89 5.79 -10.86 -8.55
N ALA A 90 4.57 -10.39 -8.85
CA ALA A 90 3.92 -9.28 -8.12
C ALA A 90 3.78 -9.61 -6.63
N ARG A 91 3.34 -10.83 -6.30
CA ARG A 91 3.20 -11.29 -4.91
C ARG A 91 4.56 -11.37 -4.22
N TRP A 92 5.59 -11.84 -4.92
CA TRP A 92 6.95 -11.85 -4.41
C TRP A 92 7.46 -10.43 -4.14
N ALA A 93 7.30 -9.52 -5.10
CA ALA A 93 7.68 -8.12 -5.00
C ALA A 93 7.00 -7.43 -3.81
N LEU A 94 5.68 -7.57 -3.68
CA LEU A 94 4.91 -7.07 -2.52
C LEU A 94 5.50 -7.60 -1.21
N GLY A 95 5.71 -8.91 -1.12
CA GLY A 95 6.26 -9.54 0.08
C GLY A 95 7.67 -9.06 0.42
N MET A 96 8.48 -8.71 -0.58
CA MET A 96 9.82 -8.16 -0.38
C MET A 96 9.78 -6.69 0.04
N ARG A 97 8.96 -5.86 -0.61
CA ARG A 97 8.76 -4.46 -0.24
C ARG A 97 8.21 -4.31 1.17
N LEU A 98 7.22 -5.12 1.55
CA LEU A 98 6.70 -5.11 2.92
C LEU A 98 7.79 -5.42 3.96
N LYS A 99 8.72 -6.34 3.67
CA LYS A 99 9.86 -6.63 4.57
C LYS A 99 10.86 -5.49 4.62
N GLU A 100 11.22 -4.94 3.46
CA GLU A 100 12.15 -3.81 3.33
C GLU A 100 11.62 -2.58 4.06
N TRP A 101 10.38 -2.18 3.73
CA TRP A 101 9.75 -0.99 4.28
C TRP A 101 9.30 -1.15 5.73
N ALA A 102 9.19 -2.36 6.25
CA ALA A 102 9.02 -2.55 7.69
C ALA A 102 10.27 -2.13 8.48
N MET A 103 11.45 -2.09 7.84
CA MET A 103 12.70 -1.62 8.44
C MET A 103 12.90 -0.11 8.20
N ASP A 104 12.68 0.36 6.96
CA ASP A 104 13.06 1.73 6.55
C ASP A 104 11.86 2.68 6.29
N SER A 105 10.64 2.24 6.57
CA SER A 105 9.36 2.89 6.20
C SER A 105 9.08 2.93 4.69
N PRO A 106 7.80 2.85 4.26
CA PRO A 106 7.45 3.01 2.84
C PRO A 106 7.82 4.41 2.31
N PRO A 107 8.41 4.52 1.11
CA PRO A 107 8.83 5.82 0.55
C PRO A 107 7.64 6.75 0.27
N HIS A 108 6.46 6.18 0.01
CA HIS A 108 5.19 6.89 -0.16
C HIS A 108 4.89 7.91 0.96
N ILE A 109 5.32 7.64 2.20
CA ILE A 109 5.15 8.59 3.32
C ILE A 109 5.95 9.87 3.08
N ALA A 110 7.20 9.73 2.61
CA ALA A 110 8.06 10.87 2.30
C ALA A 110 7.52 11.62 1.07
N TRP A 111 7.17 10.90 0.01
CA TRP A 111 6.62 11.49 -1.21
C TRP A 111 5.34 12.28 -0.95
N PHE A 112 4.40 11.74 -0.18
CA PHE A 112 3.18 12.46 0.24
C PHE A 112 3.50 13.76 1.00
N LYS A 113 4.46 13.70 1.93
CA LYS A 113 4.87 14.88 2.72
C LYS A 113 5.54 15.94 1.84
N GLU A 114 6.34 15.53 0.86
CA GLU A 114 7.02 16.41 -0.08
C GLU A 114 6.06 17.09 -1.06
N ASP A 115 4.99 16.40 -1.47
CA ASP A 115 3.92 16.93 -2.31
C ASP A 115 3.07 17.99 -1.60
N GLY A 116 3.08 17.99 -0.25
CA GLY A 116 2.39 18.99 0.56
C GLY A 116 0.87 18.78 0.66
N SER A 117 0.41 17.58 0.30
CA SER A 117 -0.98 17.17 0.38
C SER A 117 -1.49 17.11 1.84
N GLU A 118 -2.76 17.44 2.05
CA GLU A 118 -3.40 17.34 3.36
C GLU A 118 -3.89 15.92 3.63
N LEU A 119 -3.82 15.48 4.88
CA LEU A 119 -4.33 14.16 5.24
C LEU A 119 -5.84 14.06 5.07
N PRO A 120 -6.35 12.91 4.61
CA PRO A 120 -7.79 12.71 4.47
C PRO A 120 -8.49 12.78 5.83
N VAL A 121 -9.62 13.48 5.86
CA VAL A 121 -10.49 13.55 7.04
C VAL A 121 -11.49 12.42 6.98
N ILE A 122 -11.34 11.43 7.86
CA ILE A 122 -12.24 10.30 7.96
C ILE A 122 -13.45 10.67 8.83
N ALA A 123 -14.59 10.90 8.19
CA ALA A 123 -15.88 11.18 8.84
C ALA A 123 -16.64 9.91 9.26
#